data_AF-Q22YH0-F1
#
_entry.id   AF-Q22YH0-F1
#
_cell.length_a   1.000
_cell.length_b   1.000
_cell.length_c   1.000
_cell.angle_alpha   90.00
_cell.angle_beta   90.00
_cell.angle_gamma   90.00
#
_symmetry.space_group_name_H-M   'P 1'
#
loop_
_entity.id
_entity.type
_entity.pdbx_description
1 polymer ?
#
loop_
_entity_poly.entity_id
_entity_poly.type
_entity_poly.pdbx_seq_one_letter_code
_entity_poly.pdbx_strand_id
1 'polypeptide(L)'
;MIIRQSLLIIFFTLATCQKEYNPQIHRVQLGGGLKYYYYYVNIYVGSPPQREALIIDTGSTKTIFPCVDCQNNNCGSHLNKYFDYKSSSTFHPLKCQEKFENFQCFCNSQDQDQINQCTFVQDYMEGSSYKGYYMIDQAIFGDELYQAYRNETLIETLIKEKYIDIQTQFMFGCATIETKLFKTQDADGILGLGPETNQQNTQPNLIDMAFRTHNHISEKLEFSLCLGIDSGYMQIGGYDTQNHLNNGNNIKIKYDTNLVNEQYGIKIHKLQIGNQTLDDDFATFIDSGTTYTYFPNKYYNFIMNQINEHCKDPQNCLGDMIKDKCYLYNKTKTNITIEQFFDSFPTIKLQLDDDQIFEWPSMYYMYETKQYKFCISIESGSATLGQTFMRYNDILFDRESKQIQINQAFCSEYVFGDKEIHNISIDEDPKPINETVQQNDYIILAIIVIVGILALAVLVFLGIKKCKKHQELPSDEKIMIKKENDDQNKGIQKGNNDIEKQKGNKFQIGDNEDQNIEMAYKDIYQEKLDEEDNSKVKQQLAEFQKFNFETN
;
A
#
# COMPACT_ATOMS: atom_id res chain seq x y z
N MET A 1 23.60 26.51 -32.58
CA MET A 1 22.42 25.70 -32.21
C MET A 1 22.74 24.65 -31.13
N ILE A 2 23.90 24.00 -31.18
CA ILE A 2 24.34 22.98 -30.20
C ILE A 2 24.59 23.56 -28.78
N ILE A 3 25.09 24.80 -28.66
CA ILE A 3 25.37 25.45 -27.37
C ILE A 3 24.08 25.78 -26.58
N ARG A 4 22.94 25.96 -27.26
CA ARG A 4 21.64 26.23 -26.61
C ARG A 4 20.99 24.95 -26.06
N GLN A 5 21.29 23.78 -26.64
CA GLN A 5 20.86 22.48 -26.11
C GLN A 5 21.73 22.03 -24.92
N SER A 6 23.02 22.35 -24.91
CA SER A 6 23.92 22.00 -23.79
C SER A 6 23.61 22.77 -22.49
N LEU A 7 23.13 24.02 -22.58
CA LEU A 7 22.75 24.82 -21.40
C LEU A 7 21.42 24.37 -20.75
N LEU A 8 20.50 23.78 -21.52
CA LEU A 8 19.24 23.24 -20.98
C LEU A 8 19.47 21.95 -20.17
N ILE A 9 20.43 21.11 -20.58
CA ILE A 9 20.80 19.88 -19.88
C ILE A 9 21.53 20.19 -18.55
N ILE A 10 22.31 21.28 -18.52
CA ILE A 10 23.01 21.73 -17.30
C ILE A 10 22.03 22.36 -16.28
N PHE A 11 20.97 23.03 -16.73
CA PHE A 11 19.91 23.50 -15.84
C PHE A 11 19.03 22.35 -15.30
N PHE A 12 18.81 21.29 -16.08
CA PHE A 12 18.09 20.09 -15.61
C PHE A 12 18.90 19.24 -14.62
N THR A 13 20.23 19.28 -14.66
CA THR A 13 21.09 18.48 -13.76
C THR A 13 21.47 19.21 -12.46
N LEU A 14 21.17 20.51 -12.33
CA LEU A 14 21.37 21.29 -11.10
C LEU A 14 20.08 21.54 -10.30
N ALA A 15 18.94 21.03 -10.77
CA ALA A 15 17.64 21.13 -10.11
C ALA A 15 17.05 19.77 -9.69
N THR A 16 17.82 18.69 -9.71
CA THR A 16 17.48 17.49 -8.95
C THR A 16 18.15 17.60 -7.59
N CYS A 17 17.47 18.26 -6.65
CA CYS A 17 17.55 17.80 -5.27
C CYS A 17 17.24 16.30 -5.36
N GLN A 18 18.19 15.43 -5.00
CA GLN A 18 17.93 14.00 -4.98
C GLN A 18 16.66 13.82 -4.16
N LYS A 19 15.59 13.39 -4.84
CA LYS A 19 14.33 12.99 -4.21
C LYS A 19 14.71 12.09 -3.06
N GLU A 20 14.31 12.45 -1.85
CA GLU A 20 14.61 11.71 -0.64
C GLU A 20 13.82 10.40 -0.71
N TYR A 21 14.42 9.40 -1.37
CA TYR A 21 13.92 8.04 -1.35
C TYR A 21 14.21 7.52 0.05
N ASN A 22 13.16 7.38 0.88
CA ASN A 22 13.31 6.76 2.19
C ASN A 22 13.32 5.24 1.99
N PRO A 23 14.48 4.57 2.17
CA PRO A 23 14.58 3.12 1.96
C PRO A 23 13.77 2.28 2.97
N GLN A 24 13.19 2.91 4.01
CA GLN A 24 12.34 2.27 5.02
C GLN A 24 10.87 2.14 4.59
N ILE A 25 10.44 2.87 3.56
CA ILE A 25 9.05 2.85 3.13
C ILE A 25 8.85 1.69 2.17
N HIS A 26 8.11 0.68 2.61
CA HIS A 26 7.73 -0.43 1.75
C HIS A 26 6.47 -0.07 0.97
N ARG A 27 6.59 0.09 -0.35
CA ARG A 27 5.46 0.36 -1.26
C ARG A 27 5.03 -0.94 -1.95
N VAL A 28 3.73 -1.22 -1.90
CA VAL A 28 3.08 -2.32 -2.61
C VAL A 28 2.05 -1.79 -3.60
N GLN A 29 2.01 -2.39 -4.78
CA GLN A 29 1.00 -2.08 -5.78
C GLN A 29 -0.37 -2.64 -5.36
N LEU A 30 -1.41 -1.84 -5.57
CA LEU A 30 -2.80 -2.24 -5.44
C LEU A 30 -3.39 -2.51 -6.83
N GLY A 31 -4.13 -3.61 -6.93
CA GLY A 31 -5.04 -3.86 -8.06
C GLY A 31 -6.47 -3.46 -7.70
N GLY A 32 -7.34 -3.37 -8.71
CA GLY A 32 -8.79 -3.31 -8.51
C GLY A 32 -9.43 -2.02 -9.00
N GLY A 33 -10.03 -1.27 -8.09
CA GLY A 33 -10.80 -0.07 -8.38
C GLY A 33 -12.28 -0.32 -8.63
N LEU A 34 -12.98 0.72 -9.08
CA LEU A 34 -14.45 0.72 -9.13
C LEU A 34 -15.06 -0.30 -10.08
N LYS A 35 -14.28 -0.84 -11.04
CA LYS A 35 -14.69 -1.97 -11.88
C LYS A 35 -14.94 -3.24 -11.05
N TYR A 36 -14.10 -3.46 -10.03
CA TYR A 36 -14.19 -4.59 -9.11
C TYR A 36 -15.00 -4.25 -7.85
N TYR A 37 -15.35 -2.97 -7.65
CA TYR A 37 -15.96 -2.40 -6.43
C TYR A 37 -15.03 -2.39 -5.20
N TYR A 38 -13.78 -2.81 -5.34
CA TYR A 38 -12.77 -2.84 -4.28
C TYR A 38 -11.35 -2.71 -4.83
N TYR A 39 -10.42 -2.37 -3.95
CA TYR A 39 -8.98 -2.48 -4.18
C TYR A 39 -8.46 -3.67 -3.38
N TYR A 40 -7.47 -4.35 -3.93
CA TYR A 40 -6.84 -5.49 -3.28
C TYR A 40 -5.33 -5.43 -3.40
N VAL A 41 -4.66 -6.14 -2.48
CA VAL A 41 -3.21 -6.34 -2.46
C VAL A 41 -2.92 -7.84 -2.48
N ASN A 42 -1.82 -8.23 -3.12
CA ASN A 42 -1.34 -9.60 -3.06
C ASN A 42 -0.44 -9.80 -1.84
N ILE A 43 -0.68 -10.87 -1.10
CA ILE A 43 0.22 -11.37 -0.07
C ILE A 43 0.59 -12.82 -0.38
N TYR A 44 1.71 -13.27 0.17
CA TYR A 44 2.18 -14.64 -0.03
C TYR A 44 2.35 -15.34 1.31
N VAL A 45 1.50 -16.32 1.58
CA VAL A 45 1.35 -16.95 2.90
C VAL A 45 1.93 -18.37 2.89
N GLY A 46 2.61 -18.75 3.96
CA GLY A 46 3.11 -20.11 4.18
C GLY A 46 4.51 -20.39 3.62
N SER A 47 4.99 -21.61 3.89
CA SER A 47 6.29 -22.12 3.42
C SER A 47 6.13 -23.51 2.81
N PRO A 48 6.06 -23.66 1.48
CA PRO A 48 6.32 -22.63 0.46
C PRO A 48 5.20 -21.57 0.35
N PRO A 49 5.52 -20.34 -0.11
CA PRO A 49 4.53 -19.27 -0.18
C PRO A 49 3.41 -19.51 -1.20
N GLN A 50 2.18 -19.25 -0.80
CA GLN A 50 0.94 -19.33 -1.59
C GLN A 50 0.33 -17.94 -1.73
N ARG A 51 -0.07 -17.55 -2.94
CA ARG A 51 -0.54 -16.19 -3.23
C ARG A 51 -2.01 -16.03 -2.86
N GLU A 52 -2.33 -14.96 -2.14
CA GLU A 52 -3.68 -14.54 -1.77
C GLU A 52 -3.89 -13.06 -2.12
N ALA A 53 -4.97 -12.74 -2.83
CA ALA A 53 -5.38 -11.41 -3.27
C ALA A 53 -6.48 -10.88 -2.34
N LEU A 54 -6.13 -9.96 -1.44
CA LEU A 54 -7.00 -9.56 -0.33
C LEU A 54 -7.50 -8.12 -0.48
N ILE A 55 -8.79 -7.91 -0.30
CA ILE A 55 -9.43 -6.58 -0.28
C ILE A 55 -8.85 -5.77 0.87
N ILE A 56 -8.36 -4.57 0.59
CA ILE A 56 -7.86 -3.65 1.63
C ILE A 56 -9.04 -2.97 2.34
N ASP A 57 -9.17 -3.19 3.64
CA ASP A 57 -10.37 -2.79 4.40
C ASP A 57 -10.01 -2.05 5.69
N THR A 58 -10.03 -0.71 5.67
CA THR A 58 -9.86 0.10 6.88
C THR A 58 -11.09 0.09 7.80
N GLY A 59 -12.20 -0.49 7.36
CA GLY A 59 -13.45 -0.69 8.10
C GLY A 59 -13.46 -1.93 9.00
N SER A 60 -12.46 -2.81 8.91
CA SER A 60 -12.37 -4.02 9.74
C SER A 60 -10.94 -4.36 10.17
N THR A 61 -10.79 -5.19 11.19
CA THR A 61 -9.48 -5.50 11.80
C THR A 61 -8.94 -6.89 11.48
N LYS A 62 -9.75 -7.78 10.89
CA LYS A 62 -9.39 -9.19 10.67
C LYS A 62 -8.89 -9.37 9.24
N THR A 63 -7.72 -10.00 9.09
CA THR A 63 -7.32 -10.59 7.81
C THR A 63 -7.96 -11.96 7.69
N ILE A 64 -8.75 -12.22 6.65
CA ILE A 64 -9.55 -13.44 6.49
C ILE A 64 -9.52 -13.89 5.02
N PHE A 65 -9.29 -15.18 4.78
CA PHE A 65 -9.44 -15.81 3.46
C PHE A 65 -9.75 -17.31 3.61
N PRO A 66 -10.39 -17.96 2.61
CA PRO A 66 -10.70 -19.39 2.65
C PRO A 66 -9.47 -20.29 2.67
N CYS A 67 -9.58 -21.39 3.41
CA CYS A 67 -8.60 -22.47 3.38
C CYS A 67 -9.18 -23.76 2.79
N VAL A 68 -8.31 -24.76 2.60
CA VAL A 68 -8.66 -26.10 2.08
C VAL A 68 -9.77 -26.85 2.83
N ASP A 69 -10.10 -26.45 4.06
CA ASP A 69 -11.23 -27.02 4.81
C ASP A 69 -12.58 -26.42 4.41
N CYS A 70 -12.61 -25.37 3.59
CA CYS A 70 -13.83 -24.80 3.04
C CYS A 70 -14.40 -25.68 1.92
N GLN A 71 -14.98 -26.82 2.30
CA GLN A 71 -15.52 -27.81 1.37
C GLN A 71 -17.04 -27.61 1.13
N ASN A 72 -17.61 -28.39 0.21
CA ASN A 72 -19.06 -28.52 -0.01
C ASN A 72 -19.80 -27.22 -0.36
N ASN A 73 -19.22 -26.38 -1.22
CA ASN A 73 -19.79 -25.08 -1.63
C ASN A 73 -20.01 -24.09 -0.46
N ASN A 74 -19.29 -24.25 0.65
CA ASN A 74 -19.34 -23.31 1.76
C ASN A 74 -18.64 -21.98 1.46
N CYS A 75 -17.67 -21.96 0.54
CA CYS A 75 -16.99 -20.76 0.03
C CYS A 75 -17.21 -20.59 -1.48
N GLY A 76 -16.92 -19.39 -1.98
CA GLY A 76 -16.92 -19.02 -3.39
C GLY A 76 -15.68 -19.51 -4.14
N SER A 77 -15.67 -19.29 -5.45
CA SER A 77 -14.44 -19.45 -6.23
C SER A 77 -13.81 -18.08 -6.41
N HIS A 78 -12.50 -17.99 -6.17
CA HIS A 78 -11.75 -16.73 -6.18
C HIS A 78 -10.61 -16.77 -7.20
N LEU A 79 -9.76 -15.73 -7.20
CA LEU A 79 -8.62 -15.57 -8.09
C LEU A 79 -7.56 -16.66 -7.89
N ASN A 80 -7.31 -17.04 -6.63
CA ASN A 80 -6.36 -18.08 -6.26
C ASN A 80 -7.09 -19.28 -5.62
N LYS A 81 -6.36 -20.39 -5.51
CA LYS A 81 -6.87 -21.57 -4.79
C LYS A 81 -6.90 -21.26 -3.30
N TYR A 82 -7.83 -21.85 -2.58
CA TYR A 82 -7.86 -21.74 -1.13
C TYR A 82 -6.52 -22.10 -0.51
N PHE A 83 -6.14 -21.36 0.53
CA PHE A 83 -4.89 -21.57 1.23
C PHE A 83 -4.79 -23.01 1.78
N ASP A 84 -3.78 -23.75 1.32
CA ASP A 84 -3.47 -25.09 1.81
C ASP A 84 -2.47 -25.03 2.96
N TYR A 85 -3.00 -24.80 4.16
CA TYR A 85 -2.18 -24.78 5.38
C TYR A 85 -1.47 -26.12 5.64
N LYS A 86 -1.95 -27.26 5.08
CA LYS A 86 -1.32 -28.58 5.28
C LYS A 86 -0.04 -28.72 4.46
N SER A 87 0.11 -27.92 3.40
CA SER A 87 1.31 -27.87 2.57
C SER A 87 2.37 -26.89 3.09
N SER A 88 1.99 -25.99 4.00
CA SER A 88 2.93 -25.07 4.66
C SER A 88 3.69 -25.80 5.76
N SER A 89 4.99 -25.52 5.91
CA SER A 89 5.84 -26.05 6.99
C SER A 89 5.92 -25.11 8.19
N THR A 90 5.44 -23.88 8.05
CA THR A 90 5.46 -22.82 9.08
C THR A 90 4.09 -22.56 9.69
N PHE A 91 3.06 -23.32 9.29
CA PHE A 91 1.71 -23.17 9.79
C PHE A 91 1.61 -23.51 11.28
N HIS A 92 0.75 -22.76 11.98
CA HIS A 92 0.41 -23.04 13.37
C HIS A 92 -1.07 -22.72 13.64
N PRO A 93 -1.91 -23.73 13.95
CA PRO A 93 -3.30 -23.49 14.31
C PRO A 93 -3.39 -22.91 15.73
N LEU A 94 -4.05 -21.77 15.90
CA LEU A 94 -4.19 -21.12 17.19
C LEU A 94 -5.19 -21.87 18.08
N LYS A 95 -4.76 -22.26 19.29
CA LYS A 95 -5.58 -23.02 20.23
C LYS A 95 -6.31 -22.12 21.22
N CYS A 96 -7.31 -22.67 21.89
CA CYS A 96 -7.98 -21.96 22.98
C CYS A 96 -6.98 -21.66 24.11
N GLN A 97 -7.13 -20.50 24.74
CA GLN A 97 -6.22 -19.93 25.75
C GLN A 97 -4.82 -19.58 25.26
N GLU A 98 -4.48 -19.91 24.01
CA GLU A 98 -3.22 -19.51 23.41
C GLU A 98 -3.20 -17.99 23.20
N LYS A 99 -2.00 -17.43 23.35
CA LYS A 99 -1.74 -16.02 23.09
C LYS A 99 -0.94 -15.88 21.81
N PHE A 100 -1.28 -14.86 21.05
CA PHE A 100 -0.43 -14.35 20.00
C PHE A 100 -0.38 -12.85 20.19
N GLU A 101 0.81 -12.38 20.56
CA GLU A 101 0.98 -11.03 21.05
C GLU A 101 0.07 -10.71 22.25
N ASN A 102 -0.57 -9.54 22.24
CA ASN A 102 -1.47 -9.16 23.31
C ASN A 102 -2.80 -9.90 23.23
N PHE A 103 -3.14 -10.48 22.07
CA PHE A 103 -4.39 -11.21 21.88
C PHE A 103 -4.36 -12.55 22.60
N GLN A 104 -5.44 -12.85 23.30
CA GLN A 104 -5.66 -14.15 23.93
C GLN A 104 -6.94 -14.76 23.39
N CYS A 105 -6.84 -15.98 22.89
CA CYS A 105 -8.02 -16.70 22.44
C CYS A 105 -8.86 -17.20 23.62
N PHE A 106 -10.11 -16.73 23.74
CA PHE A 106 -11.07 -17.25 24.70
C PHE A 106 -12.14 -18.08 23.98
N CYS A 107 -12.16 -19.39 24.25
CA CYS A 107 -13.20 -20.29 23.75
C CYS A 107 -14.26 -20.55 24.84
N ASN A 108 -15.53 -20.63 24.44
CA ASN A 108 -16.61 -20.96 25.36
C ASN A 108 -16.53 -22.43 25.77
N SER A 109 -16.49 -22.69 27.08
CA SER A 109 -16.42 -24.02 27.66
C SER A 109 -17.72 -24.84 27.57
N GLN A 110 -18.73 -24.38 26.82
CA GLN A 110 -19.97 -25.13 26.59
C GLN A 110 -19.95 -25.95 25.31
N ASP A 111 -19.00 -25.69 24.41
CA ASP A 111 -18.69 -26.54 23.25
C ASP A 111 -17.62 -27.57 23.64
N GLN A 112 -17.88 -28.35 24.69
CA GLN A 112 -16.96 -29.37 25.22
C GLN A 112 -16.74 -30.57 24.29
N ASP A 113 -17.38 -30.58 23.12
CA ASP A 113 -17.15 -31.60 22.10
C ASP A 113 -16.22 -31.08 20.97
N GLN A 114 -14.92 -31.32 21.22
CA GLN A 114 -13.91 -31.82 20.27
C GLN A 114 -13.00 -30.89 19.46
N ILE A 115 -13.13 -29.56 19.43
CA ILE A 115 -12.17 -28.72 18.67
C ILE A 115 -11.55 -27.64 19.57
N ASN A 116 -10.35 -27.91 20.08
CA ASN A 116 -9.50 -26.96 20.80
C ASN A 116 -8.85 -25.92 19.86
N GLN A 117 -9.65 -25.28 19.00
CA GLN A 117 -9.22 -24.26 18.04
C GLN A 117 -9.89 -22.93 18.32
N CYS A 118 -9.15 -21.86 18.10
CA CYS A 118 -9.66 -20.50 18.23
C CYS A 118 -10.57 -20.15 17.05
N THR A 119 -11.88 -19.98 17.31
CA THR A 119 -12.85 -19.67 16.25
C THR A 119 -13.08 -18.17 16.09
N PHE A 120 -13.57 -17.78 14.91
CA PHE A 120 -14.07 -16.43 14.68
C PHE A 120 -15.35 -16.45 13.84
N VAL A 121 -16.13 -15.39 14.01
CA VAL A 121 -17.20 -14.97 13.11
C VAL A 121 -17.00 -13.49 12.84
N GLN A 122 -17.17 -13.08 11.59
CA GLN A 122 -17.11 -11.68 11.19
C GLN A 122 -18.27 -11.38 10.27
N ASP A 123 -19.15 -10.48 10.70
CA ASP A 123 -20.27 -9.95 9.92
C ASP A 123 -19.92 -8.56 9.37
N TYR A 124 -20.40 -8.25 8.17
CA TYR A 124 -20.19 -6.97 7.49
C TYR A 124 -21.50 -6.24 7.26
N MET A 125 -21.43 -4.91 7.11
CA MET A 125 -22.62 -4.06 7.00
C MET A 125 -23.49 -4.36 5.77
N GLU A 126 -22.89 -4.81 4.66
CA GLU A 126 -23.64 -5.26 3.48
C GLU A 126 -24.39 -6.59 3.72
N GLY A 127 -23.97 -7.32 4.75
CA GLY A 127 -24.66 -8.48 5.29
C GLY A 127 -23.98 -9.82 5.02
N SER A 128 -22.87 -9.88 4.30
CA SER A 128 -22.04 -11.09 4.22
C SER A 128 -21.28 -11.35 5.52
N SER A 129 -20.81 -12.58 5.66
CA SER A 129 -20.15 -13.05 6.86
C SER A 129 -19.08 -14.09 6.54
N TYR A 130 -18.00 -14.09 7.32
CA TYR A 130 -17.02 -15.16 7.38
C TYR A 130 -17.15 -15.94 8.69
N LYS A 131 -16.90 -17.26 8.64
CA LYS A 131 -16.68 -18.08 9.83
C LYS A 131 -15.53 -19.06 9.62
N GLY A 132 -14.73 -19.25 10.66
CA GLY A 132 -13.60 -20.18 10.60
C GLY A 132 -12.79 -20.21 11.89
N TYR A 133 -11.49 -20.45 11.73
CA TYR A 133 -10.53 -20.56 12.82
C TYR A 133 -9.33 -19.64 12.60
N TYR A 134 -8.72 -19.14 13.67
CA TYR A 134 -7.48 -18.39 13.57
C TYR A 134 -6.29 -19.31 13.38
N MET A 135 -5.39 -18.89 12.50
CA MET A 135 -4.12 -19.53 12.20
C MET A 135 -3.00 -18.49 12.23
N ILE A 136 -1.78 -18.98 12.40
CA ILE A 136 -0.55 -18.21 12.31
C ILE A 136 0.32 -18.84 11.24
N ASP A 137 0.88 -18.03 10.36
CA ASP A 137 1.88 -18.46 9.39
C ASP A 137 2.76 -17.26 8.98
N GLN A 138 3.78 -17.52 8.17
CA GLN A 138 4.61 -16.49 7.56
C GLN A 138 3.88 -15.83 6.38
N ALA A 139 4.05 -14.51 6.22
CA ALA A 139 3.60 -13.77 5.06
C ALA A 139 4.72 -12.91 4.47
N ILE A 140 4.72 -12.80 3.14
CA ILE A 140 5.46 -11.77 2.39
C ILE A 140 4.44 -10.81 1.80
N PHE A 141 4.62 -9.51 2.06
CA PHE A 141 3.65 -8.48 1.70
C PHE A 141 3.96 -7.83 0.35
N GLY A 142 3.13 -8.06 -0.66
CA GLY A 142 3.27 -7.50 -2.00
C GLY A 142 4.07 -8.36 -2.98
N ASP A 143 3.74 -8.22 -4.27
CA ASP A 143 4.42 -8.89 -5.37
C ASP A 143 5.89 -8.44 -5.46
N GLU A 144 6.20 -7.20 -5.06
CA GLU A 144 7.52 -6.58 -5.10
C GLU A 144 8.49 -7.29 -4.16
N LEU A 145 8.09 -7.51 -2.90
CA LEU A 145 8.92 -8.23 -1.93
C LEU A 145 9.00 -9.71 -2.26
N TYR A 146 7.94 -10.31 -2.80
CA TYR A 146 7.99 -11.71 -3.20
C TYR A 146 8.94 -11.94 -4.39
N GLN A 147 8.92 -11.05 -5.39
CA GLN A 147 9.89 -11.09 -6.49
C GLN A 147 11.32 -10.93 -6.00
N ALA A 148 11.54 -10.02 -5.05
CA ALA A 148 12.80 -9.89 -4.37
C ALA A 148 13.20 -11.18 -3.66
N TYR A 149 12.32 -11.75 -2.83
CA TYR A 149 12.52 -13.00 -2.09
C TYR A 149 12.88 -14.21 -2.99
N ARG A 150 12.52 -14.21 -4.27
CA ARG A 150 12.91 -15.28 -5.20
C ARG A 150 14.24 -15.04 -5.91
N ASN A 151 14.81 -13.85 -5.80
CA ASN A 151 16.04 -13.46 -6.47
C ASN A 151 17.17 -13.29 -5.44
N GLU A 152 17.98 -14.32 -5.25
CA GLU A 152 19.08 -14.36 -4.25
C GLU A 152 20.01 -13.13 -4.31
N THR A 153 20.29 -12.61 -5.51
CA THR A 153 21.16 -11.42 -5.68
C THR A 153 20.49 -10.12 -5.20
N LEU A 154 19.18 -10.00 -5.42
CA LEU A 154 18.39 -8.86 -4.96
C LEU A 154 18.15 -8.94 -3.44
N ILE A 155 17.92 -10.15 -2.91
CA ILE A 155 17.84 -10.41 -1.47
C ILE A 155 19.11 -10.01 -0.77
N GLU A 156 20.29 -10.38 -1.29
CA GLU A 156 21.54 -9.98 -0.65
C GLU A 156 21.70 -8.46 -0.59
N THR A 157 21.25 -7.74 -1.62
CA THR A 157 21.30 -6.27 -1.65
C THR A 157 20.27 -5.66 -0.70
N LEU A 158 19.03 -6.17 -0.68
CA LEU A 158 18.00 -5.73 0.26
C LEU A 158 18.39 -6.06 1.69
N ILE A 159 18.82 -7.28 2.00
CA ILE A 159 19.23 -7.69 3.36
C ILE A 159 20.53 -7.00 3.81
N LYS A 160 21.53 -6.77 2.92
CA LYS A 160 22.78 -6.07 3.29
C LYS A 160 22.62 -4.55 3.40
N GLU A 161 21.71 -3.93 2.66
CA GLU A 161 21.55 -2.47 2.65
C GLU A 161 20.26 -1.97 3.32
N LYS A 162 19.25 -2.82 3.53
CA LYS A 162 17.89 -2.47 3.99
C LYS A 162 17.28 -3.55 4.88
N TYR A 163 17.51 -3.38 6.17
CA TYR A 163 16.98 -3.99 7.40
C TYR A 163 15.53 -4.55 7.47
N ILE A 164 14.90 -4.98 6.38
CA ILE A 164 13.53 -5.51 6.35
C ILE A 164 13.60 -7.03 6.45
N ASP A 165 13.07 -7.60 7.54
CA ASP A 165 12.66 -9.00 7.50
C ASP A 165 11.50 -9.12 6.50
N ILE A 166 11.77 -9.81 5.39
CA ILE A 166 10.86 -9.93 4.26
C ILE A 166 9.65 -10.81 4.65
N GLN A 167 9.86 -11.73 5.59
CA GLN A 167 8.82 -12.60 6.10
C GLN A 167 8.31 -12.07 7.44
N THR A 168 7.01 -11.95 7.56
CA THR A 168 6.33 -11.50 8.78
C THR A 168 5.42 -12.61 9.26
N GLN A 169 5.64 -13.10 10.47
CA GLN A 169 4.69 -14.01 11.10
C GLN A 169 3.44 -13.23 11.49
N PHE A 170 2.27 -13.67 11.07
CA PHE A 170 1.02 -12.97 11.34
C PHE A 170 -0.14 -13.92 11.62
N MET A 171 -1.16 -13.37 12.29
CA MET A 171 -2.43 -14.07 12.52
C MET A 171 -3.43 -13.74 11.42
N PHE A 172 -4.16 -14.75 10.96
CA PHE A 172 -5.28 -14.59 10.02
C PHE A 172 -6.42 -15.57 10.33
N GLY A 173 -7.61 -15.23 9.85
CA GLY A 173 -8.79 -16.07 9.87
C GLY A 173 -8.81 -17.01 8.67
N CYS A 174 -8.66 -18.29 8.93
CA CYS A 174 -8.83 -19.35 7.95
C CYS A 174 -10.33 -19.67 7.82
N ALA A 175 -10.96 -19.15 6.76
CA ALA A 175 -12.40 -19.26 6.57
C ALA A 175 -12.81 -20.66 6.08
N THR A 176 -13.93 -21.13 6.65
CA THR A 176 -14.59 -22.41 6.30
C THR A 176 -16.02 -22.21 5.80
N ILE A 177 -16.54 -21.00 5.94
CA ILE A 177 -17.86 -20.56 5.45
C ILE A 177 -17.75 -19.10 5.02
N GLU A 178 -18.28 -18.83 3.83
CA GLU A 178 -18.59 -17.50 3.32
C GLU A 178 -20.08 -17.40 3.03
N THR A 179 -20.60 -16.18 2.99
CA THR A 179 -22.00 -15.94 2.61
C THR A 179 -22.10 -14.80 1.59
N LYS A 180 -23.20 -14.79 0.83
CA LYS A 180 -23.60 -13.69 -0.05
C LYS A 180 -22.47 -13.17 -0.96
N LEU A 181 -22.08 -11.88 -0.86
CA LEU A 181 -21.14 -11.24 -1.78
C LEU A 181 -19.77 -11.91 -1.75
N PHE A 182 -19.35 -12.42 -0.59
CA PHE A 182 -18.09 -13.14 -0.43
C PHE A 182 -18.03 -14.42 -1.24
N LYS A 183 -19.17 -15.08 -1.53
CA LYS A 183 -19.16 -16.25 -2.43
C LYS A 183 -18.95 -15.91 -3.90
N THR A 184 -19.12 -14.63 -4.27
CA THR A 184 -19.16 -14.18 -5.66
C THR A 184 -18.10 -13.15 -6.01
N GLN A 185 -17.31 -12.70 -5.04
CA GLN A 185 -16.19 -11.80 -5.28
C GLN A 185 -15.02 -12.55 -5.91
N ASP A 186 -14.25 -11.85 -6.75
CA ASP A 186 -13.03 -12.39 -7.34
C ASP A 186 -11.90 -12.46 -6.31
N ALA A 187 -11.69 -11.42 -5.50
CA ALA A 187 -10.64 -11.42 -4.46
C ALA A 187 -10.79 -12.60 -3.48
N ASP A 188 -9.67 -13.12 -2.99
CA ASP A 188 -9.62 -14.32 -2.14
C ASP A 188 -10.08 -14.05 -0.71
N GLY A 189 -10.10 -12.79 -0.28
CA GLY A 189 -10.51 -12.44 1.07
C GLY A 189 -10.33 -10.97 1.40
N ILE A 190 -10.12 -10.68 2.68
CA ILE A 190 -10.02 -9.33 3.24
C ILE A 190 -8.73 -9.19 4.05
N LEU A 191 -8.07 -8.05 3.89
CA LEU A 191 -6.97 -7.56 4.73
C LEU A 191 -7.51 -6.43 5.60
N GLY A 192 -7.76 -6.73 6.87
CA GLY A 192 -8.28 -5.75 7.84
C GLY A 192 -7.21 -4.75 8.29
N LEU A 193 -7.49 -3.46 8.11
CA LEU A 193 -6.60 -2.32 8.36
C LEU A 193 -7.15 -1.34 9.42
N GLY A 194 -8.20 -1.72 10.15
CA GLY A 194 -8.82 -0.90 11.21
C GLY A 194 -7.85 -0.53 12.36
N PRO A 195 -8.17 0.51 13.17
CA PRO A 195 -7.23 1.10 14.11
C PRO A 195 -7.07 0.33 15.43
N GLU A 196 -8.14 -0.29 15.94
CA GLU A 196 -8.14 -0.95 17.25
C GLU A 196 -7.76 -2.43 17.09
N THR A 197 -6.46 -2.75 17.17
CA THR A 197 -5.92 -4.11 17.02
C THR A 197 -4.89 -4.42 18.11
N ASN A 198 -4.42 -5.67 18.15
CA ASN A 198 -3.37 -6.13 19.09
C ASN A 198 -3.72 -5.81 20.56
N GLN A 199 -4.95 -6.14 20.94
CA GLN A 199 -5.48 -6.03 22.30
C GLN A 199 -5.85 -7.42 22.83
N GLN A 200 -6.17 -7.51 24.12
CA GLN A 200 -6.54 -8.79 24.75
C GLN A 200 -7.62 -9.57 24.00
N ASN A 201 -8.63 -8.88 23.48
CA ASN A 201 -9.78 -9.49 22.79
C ASN A 201 -9.83 -9.16 21.29
N THR A 202 -8.85 -8.41 20.76
CA THR A 202 -8.81 -8.01 19.35
C THR A 202 -7.46 -8.38 18.76
N GLN A 203 -7.47 -9.25 17.75
CA GLN A 203 -6.25 -9.79 17.16
C GLN A 203 -5.35 -8.70 16.57
N PRO A 204 -4.01 -8.89 16.56
CA PRO A 204 -3.15 -8.09 15.70
C PRO A 204 -3.47 -8.36 14.22
N ASN A 205 -3.29 -7.36 13.38
CA ASN A 205 -3.33 -7.49 11.92
C ASN A 205 -1.91 -7.51 11.34
N LEU A 206 -1.81 -7.64 10.02
CA LEU A 206 -0.51 -7.70 9.33
C LEU A 206 0.32 -6.43 9.52
N ILE A 207 -0.29 -5.26 9.67
CA ILE A 207 0.44 -3.99 9.87
C ILE A 207 1.10 -3.96 11.24
N ASP A 208 0.42 -4.44 12.30
CA ASP A 208 1.03 -4.57 13.63
C ASP A 208 2.27 -5.45 13.57
N MET A 209 2.18 -6.56 12.82
CA MET A 209 3.26 -7.54 12.74
C MET A 209 4.41 -7.05 11.86
N ALA A 210 4.11 -6.43 10.72
CA ALA A 210 5.13 -5.85 9.83
C ALA A 210 5.94 -4.80 10.60
N PHE A 211 5.25 -3.86 11.26
CA PHE A 211 5.88 -2.85 12.10
C PHE A 211 6.81 -3.43 13.17
N ARG A 212 6.37 -4.47 13.88
CA ARG A 212 7.20 -5.10 14.92
C ARG A 212 8.42 -5.80 14.37
N THR A 213 8.29 -6.47 13.23
CA THR A 213 9.39 -7.17 12.60
C THR A 213 10.44 -6.18 12.08
N HIS A 214 10.03 -4.94 11.82
CA HIS A 214 10.89 -3.82 11.38
C HIS A 214 11.33 -2.87 12.50
N ASN A 215 10.94 -3.12 13.76
CA ASN A 215 11.15 -2.23 14.93
C ASN A 215 12.64 -2.03 15.35
N HIS A 216 13.59 -2.48 14.55
CA HIS A 216 15.00 -2.15 14.71
C HIS A 216 15.40 -0.81 14.06
N ILE A 217 14.48 -0.08 13.38
CA ILE A 217 14.82 1.01 12.45
C ILE A 217 14.04 2.34 12.62
N SER A 218 13.50 2.67 13.81
CA SER A 218 12.77 3.95 14.03
C SER A 218 11.55 4.18 13.12
N GLU A 219 11.00 3.12 12.53
CA GLU A 219 9.73 3.19 11.80
C GLU A 219 8.59 3.58 12.77
N LYS A 220 7.46 4.01 12.22
CA LYS A 220 6.23 4.31 12.98
C LYS A 220 5.14 3.33 12.63
N LEU A 221 4.19 3.12 13.55
CA LEU A 221 3.00 2.30 13.30
C LEU A 221 2.03 3.08 12.40
N GLU A 222 2.41 3.19 11.13
CA GLU A 222 1.72 3.96 10.11
C GLU A 222 1.72 3.25 8.76
N PHE A 223 0.65 3.46 8.00
CA PHE A 223 0.53 3.01 6.62
C PHE A 223 -0.25 4.05 5.82
N SER A 224 -0.02 4.12 4.51
CA SER A 224 -0.78 5.00 3.63
C SER A 224 -1.48 4.25 2.50
N LEU A 225 -2.60 4.79 2.04
CA LEU A 225 -3.36 4.28 0.91
C LEU A 225 -3.54 5.40 -0.12
N CYS A 226 -3.07 5.18 -1.35
CA CYS A 226 -3.29 6.07 -2.48
C CYS A 226 -4.08 5.31 -3.56
N LEU A 227 -5.37 5.60 -3.66
CA LEU A 227 -6.28 4.90 -4.57
C LEU A 227 -6.41 5.67 -5.90
N GLY A 228 -6.03 5.05 -7.01
CA GLY A 228 -6.26 5.55 -8.37
C GLY A 228 -7.62 5.15 -8.92
N ILE A 229 -7.81 5.08 -10.24
CA ILE A 229 -9.12 4.65 -10.82
C ILE A 229 -9.26 3.13 -10.84
N ASP A 230 -8.21 2.42 -11.24
CA ASP A 230 -8.17 0.96 -11.47
C ASP A 230 -6.98 0.27 -10.77
N SER A 231 -6.17 1.06 -10.08
CA SER A 231 -4.93 0.68 -9.46
C SER A 231 -4.59 1.70 -8.37
N GLY A 232 -3.53 1.47 -7.62
CA GLY A 232 -3.07 2.38 -6.59
C GLY A 232 -1.82 1.83 -5.94
N TYR A 233 -1.44 2.39 -4.81
CA TYR A 233 -0.41 1.80 -3.98
C TYR A 233 -0.73 1.96 -2.50
N MET A 234 -0.16 1.07 -1.71
CA MET A 234 -0.12 1.14 -0.27
C MET A 234 1.33 1.25 0.18
N GLN A 235 1.57 1.98 1.27
CA GLN A 235 2.89 2.14 1.87
C GLN A 235 2.85 1.74 3.34
N ILE A 236 3.91 1.08 3.82
CA ILE A 236 4.08 0.70 5.23
C ILE A 236 5.38 1.33 5.76
N GLY A 237 5.36 1.78 7.02
CA GLY A 237 6.51 2.39 7.69
C GLY A 237 6.70 3.87 7.35
N GLY A 238 5.69 4.49 6.72
CA GLY A 238 5.68 5.88 6.29
C GLY A 238 5.00 6.06 4.94
N TYR A 239 5.15 7.24 4.36
CA TYR A 239 4.72 7.53 2.99
C TYR A 239 5.72 8.46 2.31
N ASP A 240 5.92 8.28 1.00
CA ASP A 240 6.70 9.22 0.20
C ASP A 240 5.82 10.39 -0.28
N THR A 241 6.40 11.58 -0.29
CA THR A 241 5.72 12.79 -0.80
C THR A 241 5.99 12.99 -2.29
N GLN A 242 6.61 12.03 -2.98
CA GLN A 242 7.11 12.25 -4.35
C GLN A 242 5.99 12.45 -5.37
N ASN A 243 4.84 11.84 -5.09
CA ASN A 243 3.66 11.89 -5.93
C ASN A 243 2.64 12.94 -5.47
N HIS A 244 2.96 13.71 -4.42
CA HIS A 244 2.04 14.68 -3.81
C HIS A 244 1.97 15.98 -4.63
N LEU A 245 0.79 16.56 -4.70
CA LEU A 245 0.55 17.82 -5.40
C LEU A 245 0.82 19.02 -4.49
N ASN A 246 1.67 19.93 -4.93
CA ASN A 246 2.03 21.13 -4.16
C ASN A 246 0.84 22.05 -3.82
N ASN A 247 -0.20 22.07 -4.67
CA ASN A 247 -1.37 22.93 -4.53
C ASN A 247 -2.67 22.14 -4.30
N GLY A 248 -2.57 20.88 -3.91
CA GLY A 248 -3.73 20.04 -3.64
C GLY A 248 -4.18 20.08 -2.19
N ASN A 249 -5.15 19.22 -1.85
CA ASN A 249 -5.49 18.96 -0.45
C ASN A 249 -4.21 18.58 0.33
N ASN A 250 -4.02 19.21 1.48
CA ASN A 250 -2.97 18.89 2.44
C ASN A 250 -3.57 19.11 3.83
N ILE A 251 -4.20 18.05 4.33
CA ILE A 251 -5.02 18.08 5.54
C ILE A 251 -4.36 17.21 6.59
N LYS A 252 -4.36 17.71 7.82
CA LYS A 252 -3.91 16.96 8.98
C LYS A 252 -4.94 17.08 10.09
N ILE A 253 -5.54 15.95 10.45
CA ILE A 253 -6.58 15.88 11.49
C ILE A 253 -6.32 14.70 12.43
N LYS A 254 -6.98 14.69 13.57
CA LYS A 254 -7.02 13.53 14.46
C LYS A 254 -8.21 12.64 14.11
N TYR A 255 -8.07 11.34 14.37
CA TYR A 255 -9.21 10.44 14.40
C TYR A 255 -9.51 10.00 15.82
N ASP A 256 -10.77 9.67 16.08
CA ASP A 256 -11.23 9.14 17.37
C ASP A 256 -12.08 7.88 17.15
N THR A 257 -11.56 6.77 17.69
CA THR A 257 -12.16 5.44 17.58
C THR A 257 -13.48 5.31 18.36
N ASN A 258 -13.75 6.23 19.28
CA ASN A 258 -15.02 6.28 20.01
C ASN A 258 -16.15 6.96 19.24
N LEU A 259 -15.85 7.69 18.15
CA LEU A 259 -16.88 8.39 17.37
C LEU A 259 -17.76 7.43 16.58
N VAL A 260 -17.15 6.40 16.00
CA VAL A 260 -17.84 5.43 15.14
C VAL A 260 -17.26 4.03 15.39
N ASN A 261 -17.78 3.31 16.38
CA ASN A 261 -17.54 1.87 16.63
C ASN A 261 -16.11 1.37 16.31
N GLU A 262 -15.09 1.93 16.96
CA GLU A 262 -13.69 1.50 16.82
C GLU A 262 -13.05 1.74 15.44
N GLN A 263 -13.60 2.66 14.64
CA GLN A 263 -13.13 3.00 13.29
C GLN A 263 -12.22 4.24 13.25
N TYR A 264 -11.64 4.54 12.08
CA TYR A 264 -10.98 5.82 11.79
C TYR A 264 -12.00 6.97 11.72
N GLY A 265 -12.61 7.27 12.86
CA GLY A 265 -13.71 8.22 13.00
C GLY A 265 -13.25 9.67 12.96
N ILE A 266 -13.92 10.51 12.17
CA ILE A 266 -13.67 11.94 12.04
C ILE A 266 -14.99 12.71 12.06
N LYS A 267 -14.92 14.04 12.20
CA LYS A 267 -16.09 14.93 12.11
C LYS A 267 -16.06 15.77 10.85
N ILE A 268 -17.25 15.96 10.27
CA ILE A 268 -17.49 16.99 9.25
C ILE A 268 -18.38 18.04 9.90
N HIS A 269 -17.94 19.29 9.89
CA HIS A 269 -18.61 20.45 10.49
C HIS A 269 -19.49 21.20 9.50
N LYS A 270 -18.99 21.36 8.26
CA LYS A 270 -19.69 22.10 7.22
C LYS A 270 -19.57 21.42 5.88
N LEU A 271 -20.63 21.51 5.10
CA LEU A 271 -20.64 21.13 3.70
C LEU A 271 -20.98 22.33 2.85
N GLN A 272 -20.08 22.71 1.94
CA GLN A 272 -20.25 23.85 1.07
C GLN A 272 -20.18 23.44 -0.40
N ILE A 273 -21.14 23.93 -1.20
CA ILE A 273 -21.18 23.77 -2.66
C ILE A 273 -21.52 25.14 -3.25
N GLY A 274 -20.58 25.73 -3.99
CA GLY A 274 -20.69 27.12 -4.45
C GLY A 274 -20.87 28.09 -3.28
N ASN A 275 -21.96 28.86 -3.31
CA ASN A 275 -22.29 29.84 -2.26
C ASN A 275 -23.20 29.27 -1.15
N GLN A 276 -23.65 28.02 -1.26
CA GLN A 276 -24.54 27.40 -0.29
C GLN A 276 -23.73 26.61 0.73
N THR A 277 -24.04 26.78 2.01
CA THR A 277 -23.37 26.09 3.13
C THR A 277 -24.40 25.45 4.03
N LEU A 278 -24.18 24.18 4.37
CA LEU A 278 -24.85 23.48 5.45
C LEU A 278 -23.87 23.42 6.63
N ASP A 279 -24.16 24.20 7.68
CA ASP A 279 -23.38 24.27 8.92
C ASP A 279 -24.06 23.34 9.95
N ASP A 280 -23.61 22.09 9.99
CA ASP A 280 -24.18 21.03 10.83
C ASP A 280 -23.15 19.91 11.01
N ASP A 281 -22.92 19.53 12.27
CA ASP A 281 -21.92 18.54 12.63
C ASP A 281 -22.44 17.09 12.46
N PHE A 282 -21.61 16.22 11.88
CA PHE A 282 -21.81 14.78 11.99
C PHE A 282 -20.49 14.01 12.02
N ALA A 283 -20.52 12.84 12.65
CA ALA A 283 -19.42 11.90 12.66
C ALA A 283 -19.52 10.94 11.47
N THR A 284 -18.36 10.57 10.93
CA THR A 284 -18.19 9.57 9.87
C THR A 284 -16.85 8.86 10.06
N PHE A 285 -16.49 7.93 9.19
CA PHE A 285 -15.21 7.23 9.21
C PHE A 285 -14.71 6.96 7.79
N ILE A 286 -13.40 6.79 7.63
CA ILE A 286 -12.75 6.52 6.35
C ILE A 286 -12.64 5.01 6.14
N ASP A 287 -13.18 4.52 5.02
CA ASP A 287 -13.33 3.10 4.76
C ASP A 287 -12.94 2.70 3.32
N SER A 288 -11.79 2.06 3.16
CA SER A 288 -11.36 1.50 1.88
C SER A 288 -12.16 0.26 1.45
N GLY A 289 -12.83 -0.42 2.39
CA GLY A 289 -13.70 -1.57 2.12
C GLY A 289 -15.07 -1.18 1.56
N THR A 290 -15.44 0.10 1.62
CA THR A 290 -16.69 0.63 1.07
C THR A 290 -16.45 1.35 -0.26
N THR A 291 -17.16 0.92 -1.32
CA THR A 291 -16.96 1.47 -2.68
C THR A 291 -17.34 2.95 -2.83
N TYR A 292 -18.54 3.30 -2.36
CA TYR A 292 -19.13 4.63 -2.52
C TYR A 292 -19.07 5.43 -1.23
N THR A 293 -19.32 6.73 -1.31
CA THR A 293 -19.43 7.56 -0.12
C THR A 293 -20.90 7.71 0.26
N TYR A 294 -21.20 7.45 1.53
CA TYR A 294 -22.56 7.46 2.06
C TYR A 294 -22.71 8.62 3.04
N PHE A 295 -23.75 9.41 2.85
CA PHE A 295 -24.11 10.51 3.76
C PHE A 295 -25.48 10.27 4.39
N PRO A 296 -25.72 10.72 5.63
CA PRO A 296 -27.07 10.72 6.19
C PRO A 296 -28.01 11.55 5.31
N ASN A 297 -29.29 11.16 5.28
CA ASN A 297 -30.32 11.73 4.39
C ASN A 297 -30.29 13.27 4.30
N LYS A 298 -30.10 13.98 5.42
CA LYS A 298 -30.03 15.46 5.45
C LYS A 298 -28.91 15.99 4.54
N TYR A 299 -27.71 15.46 4.68
CA TYR A 299 -26.52 15.87 3.96
C TYR A 299 -26.56 15.40 2.51
N TYR A 300 -26.96 14.15 2.27
CA TYR A 300 -27.18 13.61 0.92
C TYR A 300 -28.13 14.49 0.11
N ASN A 301 -29.29 14.83 0.68
CA ASN A 301 -30.28 15.68 0.01
C ASN A 301 -29.74 17.08 -0.25
N PHE A 302 -28.98 17.66 0.68
CA PHE A 302 -28.33 18.95 0.45
C PHE A 302 -27.37 18.88 -0.74
N ILE A 303 -26.46 17.89 -0.76
CA ILE A 303 -25.49 17.71 -1.85
C ILE A 303 -26.20 17.58 -3.20
N MET A 304 -27.16 16.65 -3.29
CA MET A 304 -27.86 16.38 -4.54
C MET A 304 -28.69 17.58 -5.02
N ASN A 305 -29.33 18.31 -4.10
CA ASN A 305 -30.05 19.54 -4.46
C ASN A 305 -29.11 20.61 -5.00
N GLN A 306 -27.95 20.84 -4.36
CA GLN A 306 -27.00 21.85 -4.84
C GLN A 306 -26.37 21.49 -6.18
N ILE A 307 -26.05 20.22 -6.42
CA ILE A 307 -25.59 19.77 -7.74
C ILE A 307 -26.68 19.99 -8.79
N ASN A 308 -27.94 19.61 -8.49
CA ASN A 308 -29.05 19.80 -9.41
C ASN A 308 -29.32 21.28 -9.72
N GLU A 309 -29.23 22.17 -8.74
CA GLU A 309 -29.33 23.62 -8.94
C GLU A 309 -28.17 24.15 -9.80
N HIS A 310 -26.93 23.72 -9.54
CA HIS A 310 -25.75 24.09 -10.33
C HIS A 310 -25.89 23.67 -11.80
N CYS A 311 -26.41 22.47 -12.06
CA CYS A 311 -26.61 21.94 -13.41
C CYS A 311 -27.81 22.56 -14.17
N LYS A 312 -28.56 23.50 -13.58
CA LYS A 312 -29.62 24.23 -14.32
C LYS A 312 -29.06 25.22 -15.33
N ASP A 313 -27.85 25.72 -15.11
CA ASP A 313 -27.15 26.55 -16.09
C ASP A 313 -26.61 25.66 -17.21
N PRO A 314 -26.96 25.89 -18.49
CA PRO A 314 -26.44 25.09 -19.62
C PRO A 314 -24.92 25.13 -19.80
N GLN A 315 -24.22 26.06 -19.16
CA GLN A 315 -22.74 26.12 -19.16
C GLN A 315 -22.11 25.19 -18.11
N ASN A 316 -22.90 24.68 -17.18
CA ASN A 316 -22.49 23.75 -16.13
C ASN A 316 -22.90 22.32 -16.45
N CYS A 317 -22.24 21.36 -15.78
CA CYS A 317 -22.51 19.92 -15.90
C CYS A 317 -22.59 19.47 -17.37
N LEU A 318 -21.57 19.86 -18.14
CA LEU A 318 -21.47 19.60 -19.56
C LEU A 318 -21.66 18.09 -19.83
N GLY A 319 -22.23 17.75 -20.98
CA GLY A 319 -22.58 16.37 -21.33
C GLY A 319 -24.09 16.08 -21.24
N ASP A 320 -24.50 14.92 -21.74
CA ASP A 320 -25.91 14.57 -21.79
C ASP A 320 -26.33 13.89 -20.47
N MET A 321 -27.18 14.55 -19.68
CA MET A 321 -27.75 13.93 -18.47
C MET A 321 -28.59 12.71 -18.86
N ILE A 322 -28.29 11.58 -18.23
CA ILE A 322 -29.00 10.31 -18.31
C ILE A 322 -29.65 10.05 -16.94
N LYS A 323 -30.51 9.02 -16.86
CA LYS A 323 -31.07 8.54 -15.59
C LYS A 323 -30.00 8.24 -14.53
N ASP A 324 -30.43 8.33 -13.28
CA ASP A 324 -29.72 7.86 -12.08
C ASP A 324 -28.41 8.62 -11.78
N LYS A 325 -28.45 9.95 -11.82
CA LYS A 325 -27.29 10.82 -11.48
C LYS A 325 -26.08 10.60 -12.41
N CYS A 326 -26.33 10.25 -13.68
CA CYS A 326 -25.31 9.92 -14.66
C CYS A 326 -25.29 10.91 -15.83
N TYR A 327 -24.12 11.14 -16.41
CA TYR A 327 -23.88 12.07 -17.51
C TYR A 327 -23.02 11.39 -18.58
N LEU A 328 -23.39 11.54 -19.85
CA LEU A 328 -22.62 11.06 -20.99
C LEU A 328 -21.69 12.17 -21.48
N TYR A 329 -20.39 11.95 -21.34
CA TYR A 329 -19.39 12.75 -22.05
C TYR A 329 -19.33 12.30 -23.51
N ASN A 330 -19.51 13.23 -24.46
CA ASN A 330 -19.58 12.90 -25.87
C ASN A 330 -18.40 13.46 -26.66
N LYS A 331 -17.28 12.73 -26.65
CA LYS A 331 -16.02 13.11 -27.33
C LYS A 331 -16.20 13.55 -28.80
N THR A 332 -17.20 13.01 -29.52
CA THR A 332 -17.41 13.31 -30.95
C THR A 332 -18.37 14.46 -31.22
N LYS A 333 -19.24 14.81 -30.26
CA LYS A 333 -20.22 15.90 -30.42
C LYS A 333 -19.82 17.20 -29.75
N THR A 334 -18.93 17.15 -28.75
CA THR A 334 -18.59 18.31 -27.92
C THR A 334 -17.14 18.73 -28.12
N ASN A 335 -16.88 20.00 -28.42
CA ASN A 335 -15.54 20.61 -28.46
C ASN A 335 -14.97 20.86 -27.04
N ILE A 336 -15.35 20.05 -26.06
CA ILE A 336 -14.93 20.19 -24.66
C ILE A 336 -13.98 19.03 -24.34
N THR A 337 -12.93 19.30 -23.57
CA THR A 337 -12.06 18.23 -23.06
C THR A 337 -12.74 17.47 -21.92
N ILE A 338 -12.21 16.30 -21.57
CA ILE A 338 -12.69 15.54 -20.40
C ILE A 338 -12.49 16.32 -19.09
N GLU A 339 -11.41 17.08 -18.98
CA GLU A 339 -11.13 17.97 -17.86
C GLU A 339 -12.21 19.06 -17.75
N GLN A 340 -12.51 19.75 -18.87
CA GLN A 340 -13.58 20.74 -18.91
C GLN A 340 -14.96 20.15 -18.59
N PHE A 341 -15.21 18.89 -19.00
CA PHE A 341 -16.42 18.17 -18.59
C PHE A 341 -16.49 18.07 -17.07
N PHE A 342 -15.45 17.59 -16.39
CA PHE A 342 -15.45 17.49 -14.93
C PHE A 342 -15.48 18.86 -14.24
N ASP A 343 -14.69 19.82 -14.70
CA ASP A 343 -14.62 21.18 -14.13
C ASP A 343 -15.95 21.94 -14.20
N SER A 344 -16.85 21.53 -15.10
CA SER A 344 -18.19 22.12 -15.21
C SER A 344 -19.15 21.70 -14.09
N PHE A 345 -18.81 20.67 -13.31
CA PHE A 345 -19.54 20.24 -12.13
C PHE A 345 -18.98 20.92 -10.87
N PRO A 346 -19.78 21.10 -9.81
CA PRO A 346 -19.33 21.87 -8.66
C PRO A 346 -18.38 21.05 -7.77
N THR A 347 -17.35 21.69 -7.24
CA THR A 347 -16.52 21.09 -6.18
C THR A 347 -17.29 21.08 -4.86
N ILE A 348 -17.29 19.95 -4.17
CA ILE A 348 -17.86 19.82 -2.82
C ILE A 348 -16.75 20.12 -1.82
N LYS A 349 -17.00 21.02 -0.87
CA LYS A 349 -16.06 21.35 0.21
C LYS A 349 -16.57 20.80 1.53
N LEU A 350 -15.73 20.02 2.22
CA LEU A 350 -16.00 19.48 3.54
C LEU A 350 -15.07 20.18 4.54
N GLN A 351 -15.64 20.88 5.51
CA GLN A 351 -14.88 21.41 6.63
C GLN A 351 -14.73 20.31 7.69
N LEU A 352 -13.50 19.93 7.98
CA LEU A 352 -13.10 18.95 8.98
C LEU A 352 -12.62 19.66 10.25
N ASP A 353 -12.13 18.90 11.24
CA ASP A 353 -11.50 19.44 12.44
C ASP A 353 -10.37 20.43 12.10
N ASP A 354 -10.05 21.32 13.04
CA ASP A 354 -9.02 22.37 12.90
C ASP A 354 -9.24 23.31 11.69
N ASP A 355 -10.51 23.55 11.33
CA ASP A 355 -10.96 24.35 10.19
C ASP A 355 -10.33 23.93 8.84
N GLN A 356 -9.84 22.68 8.75
CA GLN A 356 -9.25 22.13 7.53
C GLN A 356 -10.35 21.91 6.49
N ILE A 357 -10.08 22.26 5.23
CA ILE A 357 -11.05 22.14 4.13
C ILE A 357 -10.57 21.06 3.16
N PHE A 358 -11.37 20.02 2.99
CA PHE A 358 -11.23 19.05 1.90
C PHE A 358 -12.02 19.49 0.69
N GLU A 359 -11.31 19.75 -0.41
CA GLU A 359 -11.93 20.00 -1.71
C GLU A 359 -12.08 18.69 -2.47
N TRP A 360 -13.33 18.35 -2.79
CA TRP A 360 -13.70 17.12 -3.48
C TRP A 360 -14.22 17.45 -4.88
N PRO A 361 -13.34 17.49 -5.90
CA PRO A 361 -13.73 17.77 -7.26
C PRO A 361 -14.52 16.61 -7.89
N SER A 362 -15.27 16.92 -8.93
CA SER A 362 -16.17 15.98 -9.62
C SER A 362 -15.49 14.77 -10.22
N MET A 363 -14.25 14.93 -10.69
CA MET A 363 -13.44 13.83 -11.17
C MET A 363 -13.28 12.72 -10.10
N TYR A 364 -13.31 13.07 -8.81
CA TYR A 364 -13.11 12.12 -7.71
C TYR A 364 -14.41 11.65 -7.05
N TYR A 365 -15.49 12.45 -7.05
CA TYR A 365 -16.79 11.94 -6.60
C TYR A 365 -17.61 11.25 -7.70
N MET A 366 -17.19 11.32 -8.97
CA MET A 366 -17.83 10.62 -10.09
C MET A 366 -17.04 9.38 -10.54
N TYR A 367 -17.71 8.42 -11.16
CA TYR A 367 -17.08 7.21 -11.67
C TYR A 367 -17.61 6.79 -13.04
N GLU A 368 -16.74 6.18 -13.83
CA GLU A 368 -17.10 5.67 -15.16
C GLU A 368 -17.79 4.31 -15.03
N THR A 369 -19.11 4.26 -15.29
CA THR A 369 -19.88 3.00 -15.30
C THR A 369 -19.72 2.22 -16.59
N LYS A 370 -19.57 2.95 -17.70
CA LYS A 370 -19.32 2.49 -19.06
C LYS A 370 -18.53 3.58 -19.77
N GLN A 371 -17.91 3.25 -20.89
CA GLN A 371 -17.09 4.21 -21.63
C GLN A 371 -17.81 5.56 -21.80
N TYR A 372 -17.22 6.60 -21.21
CA TYR A 372 -17.69 7.99 -21.16
C TYR A 372 -19.02 8.25 -20.45
N LYS A 373 -19.56 7.28 -19.69
CA LYS A 373 -20.75 7.46 -18.83
C LYS A 373 -20.31 7.59 -17.38
N PHE A 374 -20.36 8.82 -16.86
CA PHE A 374 -19.93 9.16 -15.50
C PHE A 374 -21.12 9.35 -14.58
N CYS A 375 -21.11 8.71 -13.41
CA CYS A 375 -22.19 8.79 -12.42
C CYS A 375 -21.67 9.32 -11.09
N ILE A 376 -22.49 10.06 -10.36
CA ILE A 376 -22.16 10.53 -9.01
C ILE A 376 -22.19 9.34 -8.04
N SER A 377 -21.07 9.11 -7.32
CA SER A 377 -20.87 7.99 -6.38
C SER A 377 -21.21 8.33 -4.92
N ILE A 378 -22.20 9.21 -4.75
CA ILE A 378 -22.69 9.65 -3.45
C ILE A 378 -24.06 9.02 -3.25
N GLU A 379 -24.23 8.33 -2.13
CA GLU A 379 -25.46 7.64 -1.76
C GLU A 379 -25.96 8.07 -0.38
N SER A 380 -27.24 7.80 -0.11
CA SER A 380 -27.81 8.00 1.22
C SER A 380 -27.62 6.75 2.07
N GLY A 381 -27.18 6.90 3.31
CA GLY A 381 -26.97 5.78 4.22
C GLY A 381 -26.35 6.19 5.55
N SER A 382 -25.77 5.22 6.24
CA SER A 382 -24.88 5.48 7.39
C SER A 382 -23.64 6.24 6.90
N ALA A 383 -23.18 7.21 7.67
CA ALA A 383 -22.11 8.11 7.25
C ALA A 383 -20.77 7.37 7.09
N THR A 384 -20.30 7.21 5.86
CA THR A 384 -19.04 6.51 5.53
C THR A 384 -18.35 7.18 4.35
N LEU A 385 -17.07 7.52 4.52
CA LEU A 385 -16.20 8.06 3.48
C LEU A 385 -15.46 6.91 2.78
N GLY A 386 -16.05 6.44 1.67
CA GLY A 386 -15.57 5.27 0.94
C GLY A 386 -14.41 5.56 -0.01
N GLN A 387 -14.07 4.57 -0.84
CA GLN A 387 -13.01 4.65 -1.85
C GLN A 387 -13.11 5.92 -2.72
N THR A 388 -14.33 6.36 -3.09
CA THR A 388 -14.50 7.54 -3.95
C THR A 388 -14.09 8.86 -3.27
N PHE A 389 -14.18 8.94 -1.94
CA PHE A 389 -13.58 10.04 -1.18
C PHE A 389 -12.05 9.94 -1.16
N MET A 390 -11.53 8.72 -1.01
CA MET A 390 -10.10 8.46 -0.89
C MET A 390 -9.32 8.60 -2.22
N ARG A 391 -9.98 8.47 -3.37
CA ARG A 391 -9.33 8.48 -4.68
C ARG A 391 -8.49 9.74 -4.91
N TYR A 392 -7.28 9.53 -5.45
CA TYR A 392 -6.28 10.56 -5.73
C TYR A 392 -5.86 11.38 -4.51
N ASN A 393 -6.03 10.80 -3.32
CA ASN A 393 -5.43 11.30 -2.10
C ASN A 393 -4.60 10.15 -1.51
N ASP A 394 -3.33 10.43 -1.22
CA ASP A 394 -2.49 9.56 -0.39
C ASP A 394 -2.85 9.84 1.07
N ILE A 395 -3.60 8.91 1.66
CA ILE A 395 -4.12 9.01 3.02
C ILE A 395 -3.22 8.20 3.95
N LEU A 396 -2.44 8.90 4.78
CA LEU A 396 -1.64 8.29 5.85
C LEU A 396 -2.52 8.09 7.10
N PHE A 397 -2.51 6.87 7.61
CA PHE A 397 -3.08 6.47 8.89
C PHE A 397 -1.96 6.28 9.91
N ASP A 398 -1.70 7.31 10.72
CA ASP A 398 -0.73 7.26 11.82
C ASP A 398 -1.46 6.79 13.08
N ARG A 399 -1.30 5.49 13.39
CA ARG A 399 -1.98 4.84 14.51
C ARG A 399 -1.29 5.11 15.85
N GLU A 400 -0.03 5.51 15.82
CA GLU A 400 0.72 5.88 17.03
C GLU A 400 0.24 7.22 17.57
N SER A 401 0.14 8.24 16.72
CA SER A 401 -0.27 9.58 17.12
C SER A 401 -1.77 9.87 16.98
N LYS A 402 -2.53 8.88 16.50
CA LYS A 402 -3.97 8.95 16.18
C LYS A 402 -4.29 10.08 15.19
N GLN A 403 -3.53 10.14 14.11
CA GLN A 403 -3.64 11.19 13.09
C GLN A 403 -3.93 10.61 11.71
N ILE A 404 -4.66 11.38 10.92
CA ILE A 404 -4.85 11.14 9.49
C ILE A 404 -4.24 12.33 8.75
N GLN A 405 -3.44 12.04 7.73
CA GLN A 405 -2.98 13.04 6.77
C GLN A 405 -3.54 12.72 5.40
N ILE A 406 -4.23 13.67 4.77
CA ILE A 406 -4.83 13.53 3.45
C ILE A 406 -4.09 14.48 2.52
N ASN A 407 -3.27 13.91 1.63
CA ASN A 407 -2.52 14.68 0.65
C ASN A 407 -2.97 14.31 -0.75
N GLN A 408 -3.38 15.28 -1.56
CA GLN A 408 -3.73 14.99 -2.96
C GLN A 408 -2.48 14.53 -3.71
N ALA A 409 -2.60 13.42 -4.45
CA ALA A 409 -1.45 12.76 -5.05
C ALA A 409 -1.81 12.03 -6.34
N PHE A 410 -0.79 11.79 -7.17
CA PHE A 410 -0.90 10.85 -8.29
C PHE A 410 -0.80 9.41 -7.77
N CYS A 411 -1.94 8.72 -7.73
CA CYS A 411 -2.04 7.35 -7.21
C CYS A 411 -1.90 6.26 -8.29
N SER A 412 -2.19 6.59 -9.55
CA SER A 412 -2.10 5.69 -10.71
C SER A 412 -1.68 6.47 -11.95
N GLU A 413 -1.07 5.79 -12.92
CA GLU A 413 -0.75 6.37 -14.24
C GLU A 413 -2.02 6.69 -15.05
N TYR A 414 -3.10 5.91 -14.84
CA TYR A 414 -4.34 6.07 -15.59
C TYR A 414 -5.19 7.23 -15.10
N VAL A 415 -5.44 8.23 -15.97
CA VAL A 415 -6.44 9.29 -15.76
C VAL A 415 -7.62 9.09 -16.75
N PHE A 416 -8.82 9.55 -16.41
CA PHE A 416 -9.99 9.39 -17.30
C PHE A 416 -9.71 9.93 -18.71
N GLY A 417 -9.85 9.06 -19.72
CA GLY A 417 -9.66 9.42 -21.12
C GLY A 417 -8.48 8.75 -21.83
N ASP A 418 -7.56 8.11 -21.09
CA ASP A 418 -6.34 7.50 -21.64
C ASP A 418 -6.54 6.08 -22.21
N LYS A 419 -7.74 5.73 -22.70
CA LYS A 419 -7.98 4.41 -23.33
C LYS A 419 -7.29 4.21 -24.68
N GLU A 420 -6.49 5.17 -25.14
CA GLU A 420 -5.55 4.96 -26.23
C GLU A 420 -4.14 4.81 -25.65
N ILE A 421 -3.57 3.61 -25.86
CA ILE A 421 -2.21 3.16 -25.51
C ILE A 421 -2.14 2.41 -24.18
N HIS A 422 -2.40 1.10 -24.21
CA HIS A 422 -1.54 0.05 -23.65
C HIS A 422 -2.06 -1.32 -24.13
N ASN A 423 -2.01 -1.54 -25.45
CA ASN A 423 -1.79 -2.89 -25.95
C ASN A 423 -0.32 -3.22 -25.64
N ILE A 424 -0.02 -3.60 -24.40
CA ILE A 424 1.22 -4.31 -24.12
C ILE A 424 0.99 -5.72 -24.64
N SER A 425 1.41 -5.96 -25.88
CA SER A 425 1.77 -7.31 -26.29
C SER A 425 2.88 -7.76 -25.35
N ILE A 426 2.59 -8.77 -24.53
CA ILE A 426 3.64 -9.55 -23.88
C ILE A 426 4.24 -10.39 -25.00
N ASP A 427 5.14 -9.80 -25.77
CA ASP A 427 5.90 -10.50 -26.80
C ASP A 427 7.20 -11.03 -26.21
N GLU A 428 7.47 -12.24 -26.66
CA GLU A 428 8.52 -13.19 -26.30
C GLU A 428 9.95 -12.63 -26.49
N ASP A 429 10.88 -13.29 -25.79
CA ASP A 429 12.33 -13.02 -25.70
C ASP A 429 12.98 -12.34 -26.94
N PRO A 430 13.75 -11.25 -26.75
CA PRO A 430 14.53 -10.66 -27.83
C PRO A 430 15.73 -11.56 -28.18
N LYS A 431 15.70 -12.11 -29.41
CA LYS A 431 16.88 -12.73 -30.03
C LYS A 431 18.00 -11.70 -30.25
N PRO A 432 19.28 -12.10 -30.10
CA PRO A 432 20.41 -11.20 -30.25
C PRO A 432 20.65 -10.84 -31.72
N ILE A 433 20.80 -9.53 -31.98
CA ILE A 433 21.21 -8.98 -33.27
C ILE A 433 22.74 -8.97 -33.32
N ASN A 434 23.31 -9.70 -34.29
CA ASN A 434 24.73 -9.61 -34.64
C ASN A 434 24.93 -8.48 -35.65
N GLU A 435 25.55 -7.38 -35.23
CA GLU A 435 26.14 -6.40 -36.14
C GLU A 435 27.63 -6.27 -35.89
N THR A 436 28.41 -6.52 -36.95
CA THR A 436 29.85 -6.35 -37.01
C THR A 436 30.19 -4.85 -37.12
N VAL A 437 30.67 -4.26 -36.04
CA VAL A 437 31.18 -2.87 -35.99
C VAL A 437 32.70 -2.86 -36.19
N GLN A 438 33.20 -1.98 -37.08
CA GLN A 438 34.62 -1.88 -37.42
C GLN A 438 35.46 -1.28 -36.27
N GLN A 439 36.70 -1.75 -36.15
CA GLN A 439 37.62 -1.50 -35.04
C GLN A 439 38.04 -0.02 -34.82
N ASN A 440 37.76 0.88 -35.78
CA ASN A 440 38.10 2.30 -35.67
C ASN A 440 37.07 3.13 -34.88
N ASP A 441 35.83 2.65 -34.73
CA ASP A 441 34.77 3.38 -34.02
C ASP A 441 34.95 3.32 -32.50
N TYR A 442 35.57 2.27 -31.98
CA TYR A 442 35.84 2.09 -30.54
C TYR A 442 36.83 3.11 -29.98
N ILE A 443 37.82 3.55 -30.76
CA ILE A 443 38.81 4.52 -30.31
C ILE A 443 38.17 5.91 -30.18
N ILE A 444 37.32 6.28 -31.14
CA ILE A 444 36.60 7.56 -31.11
C ILE A 444 35.56 7.56 -29.98
N LEU A 445 34.82 6.46 -29.79
CA LEU A 445 33.90 6.33 -28.67
C LEU A 445 34.63 6.37 -27.31
N ALA A 446 35.75 5.68 -27.18
CA ALA A 446 36.54 5.68 -25.94
C ALA A 446 37.05 7.09 -25.59
N ILE A 447 37.52 7.86 -26.58
CA ILE A 447 37.95 9.24 -26.36
C ILE A 447 36.77 10.13 -25.94
N ILE A 448 35.62 10.00 -26.57
CA ILE A 448 34.41 10.76 -26.21
C ILE A 448 33.95 10.43 -24.78
N VAL A 449 33.97 9.15 -24.40
CA VAL A 449 33.60 8.69 -23.06
C VAL A 449 34.60 9.20 -22.01
N ILE A 450 35.91 9.12 -22.27
CA ILE A 450 36.94 9.61 -21.34
C ILE A 450 36.83 11.13 -21.14
N VAL A 451 36.63 11.89 -22.22
CA VAL A 451 36.44 13.35 -22.13
C VAL A 451 35.16 13.69 -21.38
N GLY A 452 34.07 12.93 -21.61
CA GLY A 452 32.82 13.06 -20.87
C GLY A 452 32.98 12.80 -19.37
N ILE A 453 33.67 11.71 -19.00
CA ILE A 453 33.93 11.35 -17.59
C ILE A 453 34.80 12.42 -16.91
N LEU A 454 35.84 12.91 -17.59
CA LEU A 454 36.71 13.97 -17.04
C LEU A 454 35.95 15.29 -16.85
N ALA A 455 35.08 15.66 -17.79
CA ALA A 455 34.23 16.84 -17.65
C ALA A 455 33.24 16.69 -16.48
N LEU A 456 32.66 15.51 -16.31
CA LEU A 456 31.73 15.21 -15.22
C LEU A 456 32.45 15.22 -13.85
N ALA A 457 33.66 14.67 -13.77
CA ALA A 457 34.49 14.69 -12.56
C ALA A 457 34.85 16.13 -12.13
N VAL A 458 35.17 17.01 -13.09
CA VAL A 458 35.44 18.43 -12.82
C VAL A 458 34.18 19.15 -12.34
N LEU A 459 33.02 18.86 -12.93
CA LEU A 459 31.73 19.44 -12.52
C LEU A 459 31.31 18.96 -11.13
N VAL A 460 31.49 17.67 -10.82
CA VAL A 460 31.24 17.11 -9.48
C VAL A 460 32.20 17.71 -8.44
N PHE A 461 33.49 17.87 -8.76
CA PHE A 461 34.46 18.50 -7.86
C PHE A 461 34.12 19.97 -7.56
N LEU A 462 33.66 20.71 -8.59
CA LEU A 462 33.19 22.09 -8.42
C LEU A 462 31.86 22.17 -7.65
N GLY A 463 30.95 21.22 -7.86
CA GLY A 463 29.68 21.08 -7.13
C GLY A 463 29.89 20.78 -5.64
N ILE A 464 30.79 19.85 -5.31
CA ILE A 464 31.18 19.51 -3.92
C ILE A 464 31.78 20.73 -3.20
N LYS A 465 32.60 21.53 -3.90
CA LYS A 465 33.13 22.80 -3.35
C LYS A 465 32.03 23.84 -3.07
N LYS A 466 30.94 23.84 -3.83
CA LYS A 466 29.81 24.76 -3.66
C LYS A 466 28.87 24.30 -2.54
N CYS A 467 28.63 22.99 -2.39
CA CYS A 467 27.86 22.43 -1.27
C CYS A 467 28.56 22.63 0.08
N LYS A 468 29.90 22.51 0.14
CA LYS A 468 30.67 22.81 1.37
C LYS A 468 30.58 24.28 1.81
N LYS A 469 30.20 25.21 0.92
CA LYS A 469 30.04 26.64 1.26
C LYS A 469 28.63 26.98 1.78
N HIS A 470 27.66 26.06 1.67
CA HIS A 470 26.30 26.22 2.19
C HIS A 470 26.02 25.43 3.49
N GLN A 471 27.04 24.79 4.08
CA GLN A 471 26.97 24.12 5.39
C GLN A 471 27.54 24.95 6.55
N GLU A 472 27.74 26.26 6.39
CA GLU A 472 28.01 27.14 7.53
C GLU A 472 26.68 27.72 8.05
N LEU A 473 26.20 27.17 9.17
CA LEU A 473 25.10 27.71 9.97
C LEU A 473 25.35 29.19 10.34
N PRO A 474 24.32 30.06 10.33
CA PRO A 474 24.43 31.43 10.81
C PRO A 474 24.91 31.49 12.26
N SER A 475 25.72 32.50 12.56
CA SER A 475 26.54 32.66 13.77
C SER A 475 25.79 32.79 15.10
N ASP A 476 24.46 32.81 15.09
CA ASP A 476 23.65 33.02 16.29
C ASP A 476 23.18 31.72 16.96
N GLU A 477 23.24 30.58 16.25
CA GLU A 477 22.84 29.27 16.79
C GLU A 477 23.99 28.52 17.49
N LYS A 478 25.25 28.90 17.18
CA LYS A 478 26.45 28.40 17.87
C LYS A 478 26.55 28.85 19.34
N ILE A 479 25.80 29.88 19.74
CA ILE A 479 25.80 30.41 21.12
C ILE A 479 24.78 29.67 22.00
N MET A 480 23.69 29.14 21.44
CA MET A 480 22.68 28.35 22.16
C MET A 480 23.18 26.92 22.43
N ILE A 481 23.74 26.25 21.42
CA ILE A 481 24.23 24.86 21.53
C ILE A 481 25.42 24.74 22.50
N LYS A 482 26.20 25.82 22.68
CA LYS A 482 27.32 25.85 23.64
C LYS A 482 26.85 26.01 25.09
N LYS A 483 25.71 26.67 25.32
CA LYS A 483 25.12 26.83 26.67
C LYS A 483 24.44 25.55 27.17
N GLU A 484 23.71 24.83 26.32
CA GLU A 484 23.08 23.55 26.71
C GLU A 484 24.11 22.45 27.02
N ASN A 485 25.21 22.39 26.28
CA ASN A 485 26.28 21.41 26.53
C ASN A 485 27.10 21.71 27.79
N ASP A 486 27.24 22.98 28.19
CA ASP A 486 27.91 23.38 29.44
C ASP A 486 27.02 23.13 30.68
N ASP A 487 25.69 23.19 30.53
CA ASP A 487 24.74 22.89 31.61
C ASP A 487 24.50 21.37 31.79
N GLN A 488 24.55 20.57 30.71
CA GLN A 488 24.53 19.09 30.83
C GLN A 488 25.83 18.53 31.42
N ASN A 489 27.01 19.09 31.09
CA ASN A 489 28.28 18.65 31.67
C ASN A 489 28.43 18.98 33.17
N LYS A 490 27.75 20.03 33.67
CA LYS A 490 27.67 20.32 35.11
C LYS A 490 26.72 19.40 35.87
N GLY A 491 25.72 18.82 35.20
CA GLY A 491 24.84 17.81 35.78
C GLY A 491 25.52 16.44 35.96
N ILE A 492 26.36 16.04 35.00
CA ILE A 492 27.04 14.73 35.00
C ILE A 492 28.21 14.69 36.01
N GLN A 493 28.90 15.82 36.24
CA GLN A 493 29.95 15.90 37.28
C GLN A 493 29.41 15.88 38.72
N LYS A 494 28.11 16.10 38.92
CA LYS A 494 27.47 16.03 40.26
C LYS A 494 26.90 14.64 40.58
N GLY A 495 26.66 13.79 39.57
CA GLY A 495 26.19 12.41 39.74
C GLY A 495 27.30 11.37 39.93
N ASN A 496 28.54 11.67 39.52
CA ASN A 496 29.67 10.73 39.61
C ASN A 496 30.40 10.72 40.97
N ASN A 497 30.04 11.59 41.92
CA ASN A 497 30.62 11.57 43.28
C ASN A 497 29.84 10.67 44.27
N ASP A 498 28.68 10.12 43.87
CA ASP A 498 27.83 9.31 44.75
C ASP A 498 27.85 7.80 44.43
N ILE A 499 28.65 7.34 43.46
CA ILE A 499 28.74 5.92 43.06
C ILE A 499 30.12 5.28 43.40
N GLU A 500 31.00 5.99 44.11
CA GLU A 500 32.27 5.44 44.64
C GLU A 500 32.18 4.97 46.11
N LYS A 501 31.05 4.39 46.51
CA LYS A 501 30.93 3.59 47.74
C LYS A 501 30.13 2.31 47.48
N GLN A 502 30.75 1.34 46.81
CA GLN A 502 30.63 -0.10 47.05
C GLN A 502 31.44 -0.87 45.99
N LYS A 503 32.77 -0.87 46.17
CA LYS A 503 33.66 -1.87 45.56
C LYS A 503 33.60 -3.15 46.41
N GLY A 504 33.41 -4.29 45.76
CA GLY A 504 33.77 -5.58 46.37
C GLY A 504 33.15 -6.80 45.72
N ASN A 505 33.61 -7.21 44.53
CA ASN A 505 34.22 -8.54 44.35
C ASN A 505 34.73 -8.75 42.91
N LYS A 506 35.99 -9.18 42.84
CA LYS A 506 36.70 -9.72 41.67
C LYS A 506 36.03 -11.01 41.18
N PHE A 507 36.02 -11.27 39.88
CA PHE A 507 36.51 -12.54 39.32
C PHE A 507 36.95 -12.37 37.85
N GLN A 508 37.90 -13.23 37.45
CA GLN A 508 38.83 -13.10 36.34
C GLN A 508 38.31 -13.59 34.97
N ILE A 509 39.01 -13.09 33.95
CA ILE A 509 39.01 -13.44 32.53
C ILE A 509 39.37 -14.93 32.31
N GLY A 510 38.76 -15.53 31.28
CA GLY A 510 39.22 -16.76 30.65
C GLY A 510 38.89 -16.76 29.16
N ASP A 511 39.93 -16.60 28.33
CA ASP A 511 39.92 -16.86 26.88
C ASP A 511 39.92 -18.38 26.63
N ASN A 512 39.14 -18.84 25.63
CA ASN A 512 39.43 -19.95 24.69
C ASN A 512 38.12 -20.53 24.12
N GLU A 513 37.99 -20.51 22.79
CA GLU A 513 37.70 -21.68 21.91
C GLU A 513 37.04 -21.24 20.59
N ASP A 514 37.88 -20.70 19.69
CA ASP A 514 37.74 -20.90 18.25
C ASP A 514 38.36 -22.26 17.91
N GLN A 515 37.53 -23.22 17.47
CA GLN A 515 37.83 -24.37 16.59
C GLN A 515 36.78 -25.46 16.82
N ASN A 516 35.77 -25.55 15.94
CA ASN A 516 35.11 -26.81 15.52
C ASN A 516 33.86 -26.58 14.63
N ILE A 517 33.99 -25.85 13.52
CA ILE A 517 32.97 -25.88 12.45
C ILE A 517 33.69 -25.91 11.09
N GLU A 518 34.26 -27.06 10.73
CA GLU A 518 34.76 -27.28 9.36
C GLU A 518 34.73 -28.74 8.89
N MET A 519 33.78 -29.56 9.35
CA MET A 519 33.54 -30.90 8.78
C MET A 519 32.11 -31.38 9.06
N ALA A 520 31.13 -30.88 8.29
CA ALA A 520 29.78 -31.50 8.23
C ALA A 520 28.94 -31.15 6.98
N TYR A 521 29.50 -30.54 5.93
CA TYR A 521 28.70 -30.07 4.78
C TYR A 521 29.22 -30.52 3.41
N LYS A 522 29.69 -31.76 3.28
CA LYS A 522 30.19 -32.27 1.99
C LYS A 522 29.65 -33.60 1.47
N ASP A 523 28.65 -34.20 2.11
CA ASP A 523 28.16 -35.54 1.73
C ASP A 523 26.65 -35.67 1.44
N ILE A 524 25.94 -34.59 1.07
CA ILE A 524 24.51 -34.67 0.65
C ILE A 524 24.27 -34.05 -0.75
N TYR A 525 25.27 -34.03 -1.63
CA TYR A 525 25.11 -33.51 -2.99
C TYR A 525 25.88 -34.35 -4.03
N GLN A 526 25.65 -35.66 -4.07
CA GLN A 526 26.16 -36.52 -5.15
C GLN A 526 25.35 -37.82 -5.37
N GLU A 527 24.02 -37.78 -5.27
CA GLU A 527 23.21 -38.91 -5.78
C GLU A 527 21.81 -38.46 -6.20
N LYS A 528 21.51 -38.69 -7.49
CA LYS A 528 20.27 -38.42 -8.27
C LYS A 528 20.36 -37.31 -9.33
N LEU A 529 21.33 -37.47 -10.21
CA LEU A 529 21.14 -37.20 -11.63
C LEU A 529 21.25 -38.56 -12.32
N ASP A 530 20.11 -39.14 -12.70
CA ASP A 530 19.91 -39.88 -13.95
C ASP A 530 18.51 -40.52 -14.00
N GLU A 531 17.88 -40.36 -15.18
CA GLU A 531 16.73 -41.08 -15.73
C GLU A 531 15.35 -40.97 -15.05
N GLU A 532 14.54 -39.99 -15.46
CA GLU A 532 13.16 -40.18 -15.96
C GLU A 532 12.50 -38.83 -16.30
N ASP A 533 12.75 -38.25 -17.48
CA ASP A 533 11.78 -37.26 -18.02
C ASP A 533 11.84 -36.96 -19.53
N ASN A 534 12.12 -37.97 -20.37
CA ASN A 534 12.22 -37.75 -21.83
C ASN A 534 11.15 -38.46 -22.68
N SER A 535 10.08 -39.00 -22.08
CA SER A 535 8.98 -39.64 -22.82
C SER A 535 7.66 -38.87 -22.79
N LYS A 536 7.37 -38.06 -21.76
CA LYS A 536 6.10 -37.30 -21.66
C LYS A 536 6.12 -35.97 -22.41
N VAL A 537 7.28 -35.31 -22.49
CA VAL A 537 7.45 -34.05 -23.23
C VAL A 537 7.31 -34.24 -24.75
N LYS A 538 7.74 -35.40 -25.29
CA LYS A 538 7.57 -35.74 -26.71
C LYS A 538 6.14 -36.14 -27.09
N GLN A 539 5.30 -36.54 -26.13
CA GLN A 539 3.92 -36.92 -26.40
C GLN A 539 2.96 -35.72 -26.37
N GLN A 540 3.25 -34.69 -25.57
CA GLN A 540 2.46 -33.44 -25.53
C GLN A 540 2.74 -32.50 -26.71
N LEU A 541 3.95 -32.52 -27.28
CA LEU A 541 4.29 -31.74 -28.48
C LEU A 541 3.64 -32.27 -29.78
N ALA A 542 3.18 -33.53 -29.81
CA ALA A 542 2.50 -34.12 -30.96
C ALA A 542 0.97 -33.87 -30.97
N GLU A 543 0.37 -33.55 -29.82
CA GLU A 543 -1.07 -33.24 -29.73
C GLU A 543 -1.38 -31.76 -30.00
N PHE A 544 -0.41 -30.86 -29.77
CA PHE A 544 -0.57 -29.43 -30.04
C PHE A 544 -0.56 -29.06 -31.55
N GLN A 545 -0.07 -29.95 -32.42
CA GLN A 545 -0.09 -29.77 -33.88
C GLN A 545 -1.38 -30.31 -34.55
N LYS A 546 -2.36 -30.79 -33.79
CA LYS A 546 -3.58 -31.41 -34.34
C LYS A 546 -4.87 -30.58 -34.21
N PHE A 547 -4.81 -29.35 -33.68
CA PHE A 547 -6.00 -28.52 -33.44
C PHE A 547 -6.07 -27.21 -34.26
N ASN A 548 -5.30 -27.10 -35.33
CA ASN A 548 -5.41 -26.00 -36.31
C ASN A 548 -5.58 -26.56 -37.72
N PHE A 549 -6.71 -27.20 -37.99
CA PHE A 549 -7.34 -27.29 -39.32
C PHE A 549 -8.78 -27.76 -39.12
N GLU A 550 -9.71 -27.17 -39.89
CA GLU A 550 -11.17 -27.41 -39.93
C GLU A 550 -12.02 -26.54 -39.00
N THR A 551 -12.45 -25.37 -39.49
CA THR A 551 -13.75 -25.21 -40.17
C THR A 551 -13.82 -23.85 -40.88
N ASN A 552 -14.11 -23.91 -42.17
CA ASN A 552 -14.79 -22.86 -42.94
C ASN A 552 -16.19 -22.61 -42.40
#